data_AF-A0A355TRF5-F1
#
_entry.id   AF-A0A355TRF5-F1
#
_cell.length_a   1.000
_cell.length_b   1.000
_cell.length_c   1.000
_cell.angle_alpha   90.00
_cell.angle_beta   90.00
_cell.angle_gamma   90.00
#
_symmetry.space_group_name_H-M   'P 1'
#
loop_
_entity.id
_entity.type
_entity.pdbx_description
1 polymer ?
#
loop_
_entity_poly.entity_id
_entity_poly.type
_entity_poly.pdbx_seq_one_letter_code
_entity_poly.pdbx_strand_id
1 'polypeptide(L)'
;MNLDINKERVQKIGSACRQIKENWLPSAWQALFNACTLCLSPRVFAGLCVYVLSTVLWLVLLTKVPISFLYPLLSFGYVLVLLIGWLGFGEKVSFVRWYGVLVICLGIVFIYSEALVNTHAFLFGATLVALAASILSAKHFVKLQPLS
;
A
#
# COMPACT_ATOMS: atom_id res chain seq x y z
N MET A 1 -30.19 -54.71 8.82
CA MET A 1 -29.57 -53.93 7.72
C MET A 1 -29.21 -52.48 8.11
N ASN A 2 -30.02 -51.73 8.86
CA ASN A 2 -29.68 -50.35 9.29
C ASN A 2 -28.63 -50.26 10.43
N LEU A 3 -28.48 -51.31 11.24
CA LEU A 3 -27.58 -51.31 12.40
C LEU A 3 -26.09 -51.33 12.02
N ASP A 4 -25.73 -52.01 10.92
CA ASP A 4 -24.33 -52.11 10.48
C ASP A 4 -23.81 -50.80 9.86
N ILE A 5 -24.66 -50.08 9.11
CA ILE A 5 -24.35 -48.77 8.53
C ILE A 5 -24.04 -47.72 9.61
N ASN A 6 -24.63 -47.85 10.81
CA ASN A 6 -24.36 -46.92 11.90
C ASN A 6 -23.01 -47.19 12.57
N LYS A 7 -22.64 -48.47 12.77
CA LYS A 7 -21.37 -48.85 13.39
C LYS A 7 -20.16 -48.38 12.57
N GLU A 8 -20.23 -48.49 11.25
CA GLU A 8 -19.15 -48.06 10.35
C GLU A 8 -18.90 -46.55 10.44
N ARG A 9 -19.96 -45.74 10.48
CA ARG A 9 -19.86 -44.27 10.66
C ARG A 9 -19.26 -43.91 12.01
N VAL A 10 -19.69 -44.57 13.09
CA VAL A 10 -19.17 -44.32 14.44
C VAL A 10 -17.67 -44.65 14.53
N GLN A 11 -17.22 -45.75 13.91
CA GLN A 11 -15.80 -46.09 13.87
C GLN A 11 -14.97 -45.08 13.05
N LYS A 12 -15.50 -44.62 11.90
CA LYS A 12 -14.82 -43.65 11.03
C LYS A 12 -14.63 -42.29 11.70
N ILE A 13 -15.63 -41.85 12.47
CA ILE A 13 -15.55 -40.61 13.26
C ILE A 13 -14.57 -40.79 14.44
N GLY A 14 -14.60 -41.95 15.11
CA GLY A 14 -13.69 -42.26 16.21
C GLY A 14 -12.23 -42.31 15.78
N SER A 15 -11.92 -42.94 14.64
CA SER A 15 -10.56 -42.99 14.10
C SER A 15 -10.07 -41.62 13.63
N ALA A 16 -10.93 -40.81 13.00
CA ALA A 16 -10.60 -39.45 12.60
C ALA A 16 -10.29 -38.54 13.82
N CYS A 17 -11.12 -38.60 14.87
CA CYS A 17 -10.84 -37.85 16.11
C CYS A 17 -9.54 -38.31 16.77
N ARG A 18 -9.26 -39.62 16.77
CA ARG A 18 -8.03 -40.18 17.33
C ARG A 18 -6.81 -39.72 16.54
N GLN A 19 -6.89 -39.73 15.21
CA GLN A 19 -5.83 -39.26 14.33
C GLN A 19 -5.55 -37.77 14.49
N ILE A 20 -6.59 -36.93 14.66
CA ILE A 20 -6.41 -35.51 14.96
C ILE A 20 -5.70 -35.35 16.30
N LYS A 21 -6.14 -36.06 17.34
CA LYS A 21 -5.53 -35.97 18.66
C LYS A 21 -4.07 -36.42 18.66
N GLU A 22 -3.76 -37.58 18.10
CA GLU A 22 -2.42 -38.17 18.12
C GLU A 22 -1.44 -37.40 17.22
N ASN A 23 -1.89 -36.89 16.08
CA ASN A 23 -1.03 -36.23 15.09
C ASN A 23 -0.90 -34.71 15.30
N TRP A 24 -1.97 -34.03 15.71
CA TRP A 24 -1.97 -32.56 15.89
C TRP A 24 -1.58 -32.11 17.30
N LEU A 25 -1.87 -32.84 18.39
CA LEU A 25 -1.43 -32.42 19.73
C LEU A 25 0.09 -32.26 19.82
N PRO A 26 0.92 -33.26 19.49
CA PRO A 26 2.37 -33.14 19.66
C PRO A 26 3.00 -32.13 18.71
N SER A 27 2.49 -32.02 17.48
CA SER A 27 2.99 -31.05 16.49
C SER A 27 2.59 -29.60 16.85
N ALA A 28 1.41 -29.38 17.42
CA ALA A 28 1.01 -28.07 17.93
C ALA A 28 1.88 -27.62 19.12
N TRP A 29 2.18 -28.54 20.05
CA TRP A 29 3.08 -28.24 21.16
C TRP A 29 4.49 -27.87 20.67
N GLN A 30 5.03 -28.64 19.73
CA GLN A 30 6.33 -28.34 19.13
C GLN A 30 6.32 -27.01 18.38
N ALA A 31 5.25 -26.69 17.65
CA ALA A 31 5.11 -25.40 16.96
C ALA A 31 5.09 -24.21 17.95
N LEU A 32 4.39 -24.34 19.08
CA LEU A 32 4.36 -23.30 20.12
C LEU A 32 5.73 -23.10 20.77
N PHE A 33 6.41 -24.17 21.16
CA PHE A 33 7.76 -24.07 21.73
C PHE A 33 8.78 -23.51 20.73
N ASN A 34 8.71 -23.93 19.46
CA ASN A 34 9.57 -23.42 18.41
C ASN A 34 9.28 -21.94 18.09
N ALA A 35 8.02 -21.53 18.13
CA ALA A 35 7.67 -20.12 17.96
C ALA A 35 8.24 -19.25 19.09
N CYS A 36 8.13 -19.69 20.35
CA CYS A 36 8.73 -18.97 21.49
C CYS A 36 10.26 -18.86 21.37
N THR A 37 10.95 -19.93 20.95
CA THR A 37 12.42 -19.89 20.78
C THR A 37 12.83 -19.05 19.56
N LEU A 38 12.04 -19.04 18.48
CA LEU A 38 12.27 -18.18 17.32
C LEU A 38 12.08 -16.70 17.67
N CYS A 39 11.09 -16.34 18.50
CA CYS A 39 10.89 -14.97 18.96
C CYS A 39 12.09 -14.41 19.76
N LEU A 40 12.87 -15.29 20.41
CA LEU A 40 14.09 -14.95 21.16
C LEU A 40 15.37 -14.94 20.28
N SER A 41 15.25 -15.28 18.99
CA SER A 41 16.38 -15.18 18.05
C SER A 41 16.70 -13.71 17.77
N PRO A 42 17.98 -13.27 17.84
CA PRO A 42 18.36 -11.86 17.69
C PRO A 42 17.84 -11.21 16.40
N ARG A 43 17.81 -11.96 15.30
CA ARG A 43 17.36 -11.45 13.99
C ARG A 43 15.84 -11.28 13.93
N VAL A 44 15.11 -12.23 14.50
CA VAL A 44 13.64 -12.19 14.55
C VAL A 44 13.20 -11.11 15.53
N PHE A 45 13.86 -11.01 16.67
CA PHE A 45 13.60 -9.96 17.66
C PHE A 45 13.84 -8.56 17.09
N ALA A 46 14.95 -8.35 16.37
CA ALA A 46 15.21 -7.08 15.69
C ALA A 46 14.11 -6.73 14.67
N GLY A 47 13.69 -7.70 13.85
CA GLY A 47 12.58 -7.52 12.92
C GLY A 47 11.25 -7.22 13.62
N LEU A 48 10.98 -7.87 14.75
CA LEU A 48 9.79 -7.65 15.57
C LEU A 48 9.79 -6.26 16.18
N CYS A 49 10.91 -5.78 16.70
CA CYS A 49 11.04 -4.41 17.22
C CYS A 49 10.78 -3.37 16.13
N VAL A 50 11.37 -3.54 14.95
CA VAL A 50 11.13 -2.65 13.80
C VAL A 50 9.66 -2.70 13.37
N TYR A 51 9.03 -3.87 13.40
CA TYR A 51 7.62 -4.02 13.07
C TYR A 51 6.72 -3.28 14.07
N VAL A 52 6.93 -3.47 15.37
CA VAL A 52 6.19 -2.76 16.43
C VAL A 52 6.37 -1.24 16.28
N LEU A 53 7.59 -0.77 16.06
CA LEU A 53 7.86 0.65 15.81
C LEU A 53 7.13 1.17 14.58
N SER A 54 7.17 0.43 13.47
CA SER A 54 6.45 0.76 12.23
C SER A 54 4.94 0.86 12.46
N THR A 55 4.35 -0.08 13.19
CA THR A 55 2.93 -0.08 13.54
C THR A 55 2.55 1.13 14.41
N VAL A 56 3.35 1.42 15.45
CA VAL A 56 3.11 2.60 16.29
C VAL A 56 3.21 3.88 15.48
N LEU A 57 4.23 4.01 14.63
CA LEU A 57 4.42 5.17 13.77
C LEU A 57 3.26 5.34 12.79
N TRP A 58 2.73 4.24 12.24
CA TRP A 58 1.54 4.23 11.40
C TRP A 58 0.29 4.70 12.15
N LEU A 59 0.05 4.20 13.36
CA LEU A 59 -1.06 4.63 14.23
C LEU A 59 -0.99 6.13 14.57
N VAL A 60 0.22 6.64 14.85
CA VAL A 60 0.45 8.07 15.09
C VAL A 60 0.17 8.90 13.84
N LEU A 61 0.59 8.44 12.66
CA LEU A 61 0.27 9.11 11.40
C LEU A 61 -1.24 9.18 11.15
N LEU A 62 -1.96 8.08 11.38
CA LEU A 62 -3.42 8.02 11.23
C LEU A 62 -4.17 8.96 12.18
N THR A 63 -3.59 9.28 13.34
CA THR A 63 -4.21 10.21 14.31
C THR A 63 -3.90 11.68 14.03
N LYS A 64 -2.86 11.99 13.25
CA LYS A 64 -2.40 13.37 13.00
C LYS A 64 -2.65 13.86 11.57
N VAL A 65 -2.82 12.96 10.61
CA VAL A 65 -2.93 13.28 9.19
C VAL A 65 -4.29 12.79 8.66
N PRO A 66 -5.02 13.60 7.87
CA PRO A 66 -6.27 13.15 7.26
C PRO A 66 -6.02 11.98 6.29
N ILE A 67 -6.88 10.97 6.34
CA ILE A 67 -6.76 9.70 5.59
C ILE A 67 -6.46 9.91 4.09
N SER A 68 -7.03 10.95 3.47
CA SER A 68 -6.81 11.32 2.07
C SER A 68 -5.35 11.61 1.71
N PHE A 69 -4.56 12.11 2.66
CA PHE A 69 -3.14 12.45 2.46
C PHE A 69 -2.21 11.26 2.76
N LEU A 70 -2.69 10.22 3.45
CA LEU A 70 -1.93 9.00 3.69
C LEU A 70 -1.84 8.10 2.45
N TYR A 71 -2.84 8.09 1.56
CA TYR A 71 -2.84 7.20 0.38
C TYR A 71 -1.63 7.43 -0.56
N PRO A 72 -1.24 8.67 -0.89
CA PRO A 72 -0.03 8.92 -1.67
C PRO A 72 1.25 8.54 -0.90
N LEU A 73 1.29 8.81 0.42
CA LEU A 73 2.42 8.48 1.27
C LEU A 73 2.65 6.96 1.37
N LEU A 74 1.57 6.18 1.45
CA LEU A 74 1.61 4.73 1.48
C LEU A 74 2.09 4.15 0.14
N SER A 75 1.64 4.73 -0.97
CA SER A 75 2.16 4.39 -2.31
C SER A 75 3.66 4.70 -2.45
N PHE A 76 4.13 5.82 -1.88
CA PHE A 76 5.56 6.14 -1.83
C PHE A 76 6.36 5.19 -0.94
N GLY A 77 5.77 4.75 0.18
CA GLY A 77 6.35 3.73 1.06
C GLY A 77 6.68 2.44 0.31
N TYR A 78 5.84 2.02 -0.64
CA TYR A 78 6.12 0.86 -1.49
C TYR A 78 7.40 1.03 -2.32
N VAL A 79 7.62 2.22 -2.90
CA VAL A 79 8.82 2.54 -3.68
C VAL A 79 10.07 2.45 -2.81
N LEU A 80 10.02 3.00 -1.59
CA LEU A 80 11.13 2.93 -0.62
C LEU A 80 11.44 1.48 -0.21
N VAL A 81 10.41 0.68 0.10
CA VAL A 81 10.59 -0.74 0.45
C VAL A 81 11.25 -1.51 -0.70
N LEU A 82 10.83 -1.27 -1.94
CA LEU A 82 11.43 -1.91 -3.11
C LEU A 82 12.89 -1.49 -3.31
N LEU A 83 13.21 -0.20 -3.14
CA LEU A 83 14.59 0.31 -3.20
C LEU A 83 15.47 -0.31 -2.11
N ILE A 84 14.98 -0.40 -0.88
CA ILE A 84 15.69 -1.03 0.24
C ILE A 84 15.86 -2.54 0.00
N GLY A 85 14.85 -3.23 -0.53
CA GLY A 85 14.95 -4.64 -0.91
C GLY A 85 15.97 -4.90 -2.02
N TRP A 86 16.01 -4.02 -3.03
CA TRP A 86 16.96 -4.12 -4.12
C TRP A 86 18.39 -3.80 -3.68
N LEU A 87 18.60 -2.70 -2.94
CA LEU A 87 19.94 -2.22 -2.55
C LEU A 87 20.49 -2.93 -1.30
N GLY A 88 19.63 -3.20 -0.33
CA GLY A 88 19.99 -3.77 0.97
C GLY A 88 19.95 -5.29 1.04
N PHE A 89 18.96 -5.92 0.37
CA PHE A 89 18.81 -7.38 0.35
C PHE A 89 19.28 -8.02 -0.97
N GLY A 90 19.62 -7.23 -1.99
CA GLY A 90 20.09 -7.73 -3.28
C GLY A 90 19.02 -8.49 -4.06
N GLU A 91 17.74 -8.25 -3.78
CA GLU A 91 16.65 -8.99 -4.42
C GLU A 91 16.57 -8.67 -5.92
N LYS A 92 16.44 -9.72 -6.74
CA LYS A 92 16.24 -9.56 -8.18
C LYS A 92 14.82 -9.07 -8.46
N VAL A 93 14.69 -7.76 -8.63
CA VAL A 93 13.42 -7.12 -8.99
C VAL A 93 13.20 -7.24 -10.51
N SER A 94 12.03 -7.76 -10.90
CA SER A 94 11.63 -7.86 -12.31
C SER A 94 11.47 -6.48 -12.96
N PHE A 95 11.78 -6.37 -14.25
CA PHE A 95 11.56 -5.16 -15.05
C PHE A 95 10.11 -4.66 -15.00
N VAL A 96 9.13 -5.56 -14.87
CA VAL A 96 7.71 -5.19 -14.73
C VAL A 96 7.44 -4.44 -13.42
N ARG A 97 8.13 -4.85 -12.33
CA ARG A 97 8.01 -4.17 -11.03
C ARG A 97 8.61 -2.76 -11.08
N TRP A 98 9.73 -2.58 -11.78
CA TRP A 98 10.32 -1.27 -12.02
C TRP A 98 9.41 -0.35 -12.83
N TYR A 99 8.72 -0.88 -13.85
CA TYR A 99 7.73 -0.11 -14.60
C TYR A 99 6.55 0.33 -13.70
N GLY A 100 6.05 -0.56 -12.84
CA GLY A 100 5.02 -0.22 -11.86
C GLY A 100 5.47 0.88 -10.89
N VAL A 101 6.72 0.84 -10.42
CA VAL A 101 7.31 1.91 -9.60
C VAL A 101 7.33 3.23 -10.35
N LEU A 102 7.73 3.24 -11.63
CA LEU A 102 7.71 4.44 -12.47
C LEU A 102 6.31 5.05 -12.57
N VAL A 103 5.28 4.22 -12.76
CA VAL A 103 3.87 4.65 -12.81
C VAL A 103 3.42 5.23 -11.46
N ILE A 104 3.79 4.60 -10.34
CA ILE A 104 3.50 5.13 -8.99
C ILE A 104 4.18 6.49 -8.78
N CYS A 105 5.46 6.62 -9.15
CA CYS A 105 6.18 7.88 -9.07
C CYS A 105 5.51 8.98 -9.90
N LEU A 106 5.08 8.68 -11.12
CA LEU A 106 4.32 9.62 -11.96
C LEU A 106 2.99 10.00 -11.30
N GLY A 107 2.25 9.05 -10.75
CA GLY A 107 1.01 9.30 -10.01
C GLY A 107 1.23 10.23 -8.81
N ILE A 108 2.31 10.03 -8.05
CA ILE A 108 2.69 10.91 -6.93
C ILE A 108 3.00 12.32 -7.44
N VAL A 109 3.77 12.45 -8.52
CA VAL A 109 4.06 13.78 -9.12
C VAL A 109 2.78 14.49 -9.54
N PHE A 110 1.80 13.80 -10.10
CA PHE A 110 0.48 14.38 -10.43
C PHE A 110 -0.34 14.79 -9.20
N ILE A 111 -0.29 14.00 -8.12
CA ILE A 111 -1.03 14.32 -6.89
C ILE A 111 -0.39 15.50 -6.15
N TYR A 112 0.95 15.57 -6.10
CA TYR A 112 1.67 16.69 -5.49
C TYR A 112 1.77 17.90 -6.41
N SER A 113 1.62 17.74 -7.72
CA SER A 113 1.53 18.88 -8.62
C SER A 113 0.33 19.73 -8.27
N GLU A 114 -0.83 19.18 -7.87
CA GLU A 114 -1.98 19.93 -7.30
C GLU A 114 -1.60 20.75 -6.05
N ALA A 115 -0.69 20.25 -5.20
CA ALA A 115 -0.24 20.95 -3.99
C ALA A 115 0.79 22.07 -4.28
N LEU A 116 1.64 21.92 -5.30
CA LEU A 116 2.55 22.96 -5.83
C LEU A 116 1.80 23.96 -6.75
N VAL A 117 0.80 23.48 -7.47
CA VAL A 117 -0.21 24.20 -8.25
C VAL A 117 -1.10 25.00 -7.31
N ASN A 118 -1.44 24.63 -6.07
CA ASN A 118 -2.10 25.61 -5.20
C ASN A 118 -1.25 26.86 -4.87
N THR A 119 0.08 26.79 -5.03
CA THR A 119 0.98 27.96 -4.96
C THR A 119 1.23 28.61 -6.34
N HIS A 120 1.19 27.87 -7.45
CA HIS A 120 1.45 28.36 -8.83
C HIS A 120 0.22 28.40 -9.79
N ALA A 121 -0.94 27.90 -9.42
CA ALA A 121 -2.25 27.95 -10.10
C ALA A 121 -2.90 29.30 -9.90
N PHE A 122 -2.58 29.99 -8.80
CA PHE A 122 -2.93 31.39 -8.68
C PHE A 122 -2.24 32.19 -9.80
N LEU A 123 -0.98 31.86 -10.12
CA LEU A 123 -0.24 32.46 -11.22
C LEU A 123 -0.72 31.97 -12.59
N PHE A 124 -1.00 30.67 -12.76
CA PHE A 124 -1.53 30.11 -14.01
C PHE A 124 -2.98 30.55 -14.30
N GLY A 125 -3.79 30.75 -13.26
CA GLY A 125 -5.14 31.30 -13.37
C GLY A 125 -5.13 32.78 -13.70
N ALA A 126 -4.25 33.58 -13.08
CA ALA A 126 -4.09 34.99 -13.40
C ALA A 126 -3.61 35.22 -14.84
N THR A 127 -2.71 34.37 -15.36
CA THR A 127 -2.26 34.47 -16.76
C THR A 127 -3.34 34.06 -17.76
N LEU A 128 -4.17 33.05 -17.45
CA LEU A 128 -5.32 32.68 -18.29
C LEU A 128 -6.38 33.80 -18.33
N VAL A 129 -6.66 34.46 -17.21
CA VAL A 129 -7.57 35.62 -17.16
C VAL A 129 -7.00 36.81 -17.94
N ALA A 130 -5.70 37.10 -17.79
CA ALA A 130 -5.04 38.16 -18.55
C ALA A 130 -5.01 37.88 -20.07
N LEU A 131 -4.81 36.62 -20.47
CA LEU A 131 -4.87 36.19 -21.86
C LEU A 131 -6.30 36.32 -22.43
N ALA A 132 -7.32 35.90 -21.66
CA ALA A 132 -8.72 36.04 -22.05
C ALA A 132 -9.13 37.52 -22.18
N ALA A 133 -8.71 38.37 -21.24
CA ALA A 133 -8.93 39.82 -21.31
C ALA A 133 -8.24 40.46 -22.53
N SER A 134 -7.03 40.01 -22.87
CA SER A 134 -6.29 40.48 -24.06
C SER A 134 -6.99 40.07 -25.36
N ILE A 135 -7.53 38.85 -25.45
CA ILE A 135 -8.29 38.37 -26.61
C ILE A 135 -9.63 39.10 -26.73
N LEU A 136 -10.30 39.40 -25.61
CA LEU A 136 -11.56 40.14 -25.61
C LEU A 136 -11.35 41.60 -26.04
N SER A 137 -10.26 42.23 -25.59
CA SER A 137 -9.84 43.56 -26.04
C SER A 137 -9.57 43.55 -27.55
N ALA A 138 -8.83 42.55 -28.06
CA ALA A 138 -8.58 42.40 -29.49
C ALA A 138 -9.86 42.21 -30.32
N LYS A 139 -10.84 41.43 -29.83
CA LYS A 139 -12.16 41.29 -30.49
C LYS A 139 -12.96 42.60 -30.49
N HIS A 140 -12.80 43.45 -29.47
CA HIS A 140 -13.42 44.77 -29.42
C HIS A 140 -12.83 45.73 -30.46
N PHE A 141 -11.51 45.68 -30.71
CA PHE A 141 -10.85 46.50 -31.74
C PHE A 141 -11.24 46.10 -33.17
N VAL A 142 -11.43 44.80 -33.44
CA VAL A 142 -11.81 44.31 -34.79
C VAL A 142 -13.23 44.74 -35.19
N LYS A 143 -14.12 45.00 -34.22
CA LYS A 143 -15.50 45.43 -34.50
C LYS A 143 -15.63 46.90 -34.95
N LEU A 144 -14.53 47.65 -34.99
CA LEU A 144 -14.48 49.08 -35.33
C LEU A 144 -13.87 49.38 -36.71
N GLN A 145 -13.72 48.38 -37.60
CA GLN A 145 -13.44 48.62 -39.02
C GLN A 145 -14.75 48.53 -39.84
N PRO A 146 -15.56 49.61 -39.93
CA PRO A 146 -16.57 49.71 -40.96
C PRO A 146 -15.88 49.87 -42.32
N LEU A 147 -16.29 48.98 -43.23
CA LEU A 147 -16.02 48.96 -44.67
C LEU A 147 -15.82 50.35 -45.27
N SER A 148 -14.65 50.57 -45.86
CA SER A 148 -14.43 51.57 -46.91
C SER A 148 -14.20 50.85 -48.24
#